data_AF-A0AAE8MKS2-F1
#
_entry.id   AF-A0AAE8MKS2-F1
#
_cell.length_a   1.000
_cell.length_b   1.000
_cell.length_c   1.000
_cell.angle_alpha   90.00
_cell.angle_beta   90.00
_cell.angle_gamma   90.00
#
_symmetry.space_group_name_H-M   'P 1'
#
loop_
_entity.id
_entity.type
_entity.pdbx_description
1 polymer ?
#
loop_
_entity_poly.entity_id
_entity_poly.type
_entity_poly.pdbx_seq_one_letter_code
_entity_poly.pdbx_strand_id
1 'polypeptide(L)'
;MSFLHLPSPKTTAPEPEEAKTMEDHDQDREAPNTTLLDTSDALTPDPGTEDMSKTDQNKFAFSSGQLSKLLNPKSLNAFHALGGLNGIEKGFRTDRSAGISTDESILDGEVVFHNVASKETPKYGTAGDAIPESNAEAAVHIPPPDDPNPTGPFCDRKKRFRDNRLPEKSPNLYWRLLGPPTTTRS
;
A
#
# COMPACT_ATOMS: atom_id res chain seq x y z
N MET A 1 28.03 3.42 -67.78
CA MET A 1 29.03 2.47 -68.31
C MET A 1 28.61 1.06 -67.90
N SER A 2 28.51 0.15 -68.86
CA SER A 2 28.25 -1.28 -68.65
C SER A 2 29.56 -2.04 -68.40
N PHE A 3 29.55 -3.00 -67.47
CA PHE A 3 30.47 -4.14 -67.38
C PHE A 3 29.62 -5.29 -66.79
N LEU A 4 29.28 -6.38 -67.52
CA LEU A 4 30.09 -7.59 -67.82
C LEU A 4 30.76 -8.16 -66.56
N HIS A 5 30.81 -9.44 -66.20
CA HIS A 5 30.33 -10.75 -66.67
C HIS A 5 30.77 -11.77 -65.57
N LEU A 6 30.10 -12.93 -65.46
CA LEU A 6 30.28 -14.12 -64.59
C LEU A 6 31.74 -14.68 -64.48
N PRO A 7 32.11 -15.78 -63.71
CA PRO A 7 31.32 -16.81 -62.99
C PRO A 7 31.86 -17.28 -61.60
N SER A 8 31.14 -18.20 -60.93
CA SER A 8 31.60 -19.02 -59.77
C SER A 8 32.54 -20.16 -60.19
N PRO A 9 33.35 -20.72 -59.25
CA PRO A 9 33.28 -22.18 -59.05
C PRO A 9 33.43 -22.67 -57.59
N LYS A 10 32.91 -23.90 -57.41
CA LYS A 10 32.89 -24.78 -56.23
C LYS A 10 34.30 -25.26 -55.81
N THR A 11 34.40 -25.80 -54.59
CA THR A 11 34.80 -27.22 -54.31
C THR A 11 35.74 -27.42 -53.10
N THR A 12 35.36 -28.41 -52.29
CA THR A 12 36.16 -29.27 -51.39
C THR A 12 36.49 -28.80 -49.97
N ALA A 13 35.81 -29.46 -49.02
CA ALA A 13 36.22 -29.66 -47.65
C ALA A 13 37.32 -30.74 -47.54
N PRO A 14 38.12 -30.70 -46.46
CA PRO A 14 38.50 -31.94 -45.77
C PRO A 14 38.25 -31.85 -44.25
N GLU A 15 37.54 -32.85 -43.71
CA GLU A 15 37.59 -33.32 -42.31
C GLU A 15 38.93 -34.06 -42.03
N PRO A 16 39.23 -34.56 -40.81
CA PRO A 16 38.98 -34.05 -39.45
C PRO A 16 40.26 -34.17 -38.56
N GLU A 17 40.39 -33.40 -37.47
CA GLU A 17 41.23 -33.82 -36.33
C GLU A 17 40.68 -33.28 -34.99
N GLU A 18 40.59 -34.18 -34.01
CA GLU A 18 40.18 -33.95 -32.63
C GLU A 18 41.16 -33.03 -31.87
N ALA A 19 40.62 -32.07 -31.12
CA ALA A 19 41.28 -31.55 -29.93
C ALA A 19 40.25 -31.26 -28.83
N LYS A 20 40.26 -32.13 -27.82
CA LYS A 20 39.68 -32.00 -26.48
C LYS A 20 40.26 -30.73 -25.82
N THR A 21 39.49 -29.81 -25.21
CA THR A 21 39.20 -29.80 -23.76
C THR A 21 38.73 -28.38 -23.32
N MET A 22 37.74 -28.35 -22.40
CA MET A 22 37.41 -27.33 -21.38
C MET A 22 36.64 -26.05 -21.75
N GLU A 23 35.37 -26.06 -21.29
CA GLU A 23 34.68 -25.05 -20.47
C GLU A 23 34.53 -23.62 -21.03
N ASP A 24 33.32 -23.31 -21.50
CA ASP A 24 32.61 -22.14 -21.01
C ASP A 24 31.18 -22.57 -20.66
N HIS A 25 30.86 -22.46 -19.37
CA HIS A 25 29.54 -22.74 -18.85
C HIS A 25 28.73 -21.47 -19.14
N ASP A 26 27.97 -21.48 -20.24
CA ASP A 26 26.89 -20.51 -20.48
C ASP A 26 25.88 -20.68 -19.34
N GLN A 27 26.18 -20.04 -18.21
CA GLN A 27 25.20 -19.70 -17.21
C GLN A 27 24.28 -18.71 -17.89
N ASP A 28 23.12 -19.23 -18.32
CA ASP A 28 21.88 -18.49 -18.34
C ASP A 28 21.88 -17.61 -17.08
N ARG A 29 22.18 -16.31 -17.28
CA ARG A 29 21.96 -15.30 -16.26
C ARG A 29 20.45 -15.18 -16.13
N GLU A 30 19.85 -16.13 -15.39
CA GLU A 30 18.59 -15.89 -14.71
C GLU A 30 18.77 -14.57 -13.98
N ALA A 31 18.05 -13.55 -14.45
CA ALA A 31 17.88 -12.33 -13.70
C ALA A 31 17.51 -12.77 -12.26
N PRO A 32 18.21 -12.28 -11.23
CA PRO A 32 17.98 -12.74 -9.88
C PRO A 32 16.51 -12.56 -9.59
N ASN A 33 15.84 -13.68 -9.34
CA ASN A 33 14.42 -13.77 -9.00
C ASN A 33 14.09 -12.58 -8.11
N THR A 34 13.35 -11.62 -8.68
CA THR A 34 12.84 -10.47 -7.95
C THR A 34 12.20 -11.05 -6.71
N THR A 35 12.80 -10.78 -5.56
CA THR A 35 12.38 -11.26 -4.25
C THR A 35 10.87 -11.44 -4.25
N LEU A 36 10.39 -12.69 -4.18
CA LEU A 36 8.96 -12.98 -4.21
C LEU A 36 8.39 -12.32 -2.95
N LEU A 37 7.94 -11.07 -3.09
CA LEU A 37 7.33 -10.32 -2.01
C LEU A 37 5.96 -10.96 -1.80
N ASP A 38 5.86 -11.80 -0.78
CA ASP A 38 4.60 -12.40 -0.41
C ASP A 38 3.65 -11.29 0.08
N THR A 39 2.64 -10.99 -0.74
CA THR A 39 1.62 -9.98 -0.44
C THR A 39 0.38 -10.56 0.24
N SER A 40 0.31 -11.89 0.41
CA SER A 40 -0.89 -12.59 0.88
C SER A 40 -1.28 -12.21 2.32
N ASP A 41 -0.30 -11.99 3.21
CA ASP A 41 -0.52 -11.59 4.61
C ASP A 41 -0.23 -10.09 4.85
N ALA A 42 0.13 -9.35 3.80
CA ALA A 42 0.73 -8.01 3.95
C ALA A 42 -0.23 -6.96 4.53
N LEU A 43 -1.54 -7.17 4.40
CA LEU A 43 -2.59 -6.25 4.83
C LEU A 43 -3.44 -6.81 5.98
N THR A 44 -2.99 -7.89 6.63
CA THR A 44 -3.66 -8.44 7.81
C THR A 44 -3.68 -7.40 8.93
N PRO A 45 -4.84 -7.00 9.47
CA PRO A 45 -4.92 -5.99 10.53
C PRO A 45 -4.03 -6.31 11.72
N ASP A 46 -3.43 -5.28 12.35
CA ASP A 46 -2.74 -5.49 13.63
C ASP A 46 -3.77 -5.76 14.74
N PRO A 47 -3.42 -6.62 15.72
CA PRO A 47 -4.27 -6.85 16.89
C PRO A 47 -4.67 -5.53 17.58
N GLY A 48 -5.97 -5.34 17.81
CA GLY A 48 -6.52 -4.12 18.41
C GLY A 48 -6.73 -2.94 17.43
N THR A 49 -6.43 -3.12 16.14
CA THR A 49 -6.62 -2.12 15.06
C THR A 49 -7.64 -2.57 14.01
N GLU A 50 -8.34 -3.68 14.25
CA GLU A 50 -9.28 -4.29 13.30
C GLU A 50 -10.42 -3.33 12.94
N ASP A 51 -10.87 -2.53 13.91
CA ASP A 51 -11.92 -1.52 13.71
C ASP A 51 -11.50 -0.43 12.72
N MET A 52 -10.21 -0.06 12.67
CA MET A 52 -9.70 0.93 11.71
C MET A 52 -9.58 0.36 10.29
N SER A 53 -9.57 -0.96 10.16
CA SER A 53 -9.53 -1.66 8.87
C SER A 53 -10.92 -1.76 8.23
N LYS A 54 -11.99 -1.69 9.03
CA LYS A 54 -13.36 -1.63 8.55
C LYS A 54 -13.55 -0.37 7.69
N THR A 55 -14.18 -0.57 6.53
CA THR A 55 -14.40 0.49 5.55
C THR A 55 -15.82 0.38 5.06
N ASP A 56 -16.73 1.01 5.81
CA ASP A 56 -18.09 1.20 5.35
C ASP A 56 -18.11 2.39 4.39
N GLN A 57 -18.47 2.13 3.12
CA GLN A 57 -18.78 3.13 2.09
C GLN A 57 -17.74 4.25 1.95
N ASN A 58 -16.59 3.94 1.34
CA ASN A 58 -15.47 4.88 1.20
C ASN A 58 -15.30 5.32 -0.26
N LYS A 59 -15.04 6.60 -0.49
CA LYS A 59 -14.75 7.13 -1.83
C LYS A 59 -13.32 6.85 -2.30
N PHE A 60 -12.48 6.38 -1.39
CA PHE A 60 -11.07 6.01 -1.60
C PHE A 60 -10.89 4.50 -1.51
N ALA A 61 -9.80 4.01 -2.10
CA ALA A 61 -9.54 2.57 -2.17
C ALA A 61 -9.12 1.94 -0.82
N PHE A 62 -8.55 2.72 0.09
CA PHE A 62 -7.85 2.21 1.26
C PHE A 62 -8.49 2.63 2.57
N SER A 63 -8.38 1.76 3.58
CA SER A 63 -8.77 2.02 4.95
C SER A 63 -7.64 2.67 5.76
N SER A 64 -7.98 3.33 6.87
CA SER A 64 -6.94 3.84 7.77
C SER A 64 -6.07 2.72 8.34
N GLY A 65 -6.66 1.57 8.67
CA GLY A 65 -5.92 0.40 9.17
C GLY A 65 -4.94 -0.17 8.16
N GLN A 66 -5.33 -0.24 6.87
CA GLN A 66 -4.43 -0.67 5.78
C GLN A 66 -3.24 0.30 5.62
N LEU A 67 -3.47 1.60 5.78
CA LEU A 67 -2.41 2.61 5.69
C LEU A 67 -1.47 2.61 6.88
N SER A 68 -1.96 2.30 8.09
CA SER A 68 -1.13 2.16 9.28
C SER A 68 -0.01 1.12 9.08
N LYS A 69 -0.21 0.12 8.23
CA LYS A 69 0.82 -0.86 7.88
C LYS A 69 2.05 -0.22 7.26
N LEU A 70 1.88 0.80 6.43
CA LEU A 70 2.99 1.51 5.79
C LEU A 70 3.87 2.28 6.77
N LEU A 71 3.40 2.55 7.99
CA LEU A 71 4.22 3.21 9.02
C LEU A 71 5.32 2.30 9.55
N ASN A 72 5.16 0.98 9.42
CA ASN A 72 6.20 0.04 9.77
C ASN A 72 7.25 -0.02 8.64
N PRO A 73 8.52 0.38 8.87
CA PRO A 73 9.54 0.41 7.83
C PRO A 73 9.90 -0.98 7.25
N LYS A 74 9.49 -2.07 7.91
CA LYS A 74 9.67 -3.45 7.42
C LYS A 74 8.53 -3.94 6.51
N SER A 75 7.48 -3.14 6.34
CA SER A 75 6.27 -3.52 5.59
C SER A 75 6.39 -3.30 4.07
N LEU A 76 7.53 -3.63 3.47
CA LEU A 76 7.70 -3.48 2.01
C LEU A 76 6.62 -4.25 1.23
N ASN A 77 6.21 -5.41 1.74
CA ASN A 77 5.13 -6.21 1.16
C ASN A 77 3.80 -5.45 1.19
N ALA A 78 3.52 -4.64 2.21
CA ALA A 78 2.29 -3.85 2.28
C ALA A 78 2.29 -2.74 1.23
N PHE A 79 3.44 -2.10 0.99
CA PHE A 79 3.57 -1.13 -0.10
C PHE A 79 3.30 -1.77 -1.46
N HIS A 80 3.84 -2.96 -1.72
CA HIS A 80 3.58 -3.68 -2.96
C HIS A 80 2.12 -4.16 -3.05
N ALA A 81 1.55 -4.67 -1.96
CA ALA A 81 0.15 -5.09 -1.85
C ALA A 81 -0.83 -3.97 -2.24
N LEU A 82 -0.55 -2.72 -1.83
CA LEU A 82 -1.36 -1.54 -2.20
C LEU A 82 -1.14 -1.05 -3.64
N GLY A 83 -0.39 -1.79 -4.46
CA GLY A 83 -0.08 -1.45 -5.85
C GLY A 83 1.08 -0.47 -6.02
N GLY A 84 1.93 -0.36 -5.00
CA GLY A 84 3.07 0.55 -4.98
C GLY A 84 2.65 2.01 -5.12
N LEU A 85 3.55 2.83 -5.66
CA LEU A 85 3.32 4.28 -5.74
C LEU A 85 2.13 4.64 -6.66
N ASN A 86 1.95 3.89 -7.75
CA ASN A 86 0.84 4.11 -8.69
C ASN A 86 -0.51 3.71 -8.07
N GLY A 87 -0.56 2.57 -7.37
CA GLY A 87 -1.76 2.14 -6.66
C GLY A 87 -2.15 3.11 -5.55
N ILE A 88 -1.17 3.60 -4.79
CA ILE A 88 -1.37 4.63 -3.75
C ILE A 88 -1.92 5.93 -4.37
N GLU A 89 -1.29 6.43 -5.42
CA GLU A 89 -1.74 7.65 -6.12
C GLU A 89 -3.21 7.52 -6.56
N LYS A 90 -3.57 6.43 -7.26
CA LYS A 90 -4.93 6.24 -7.75
C LYS A 90 -5.93 5.94 -6.64
N GLY A 91 -5.53 5.19 -5.62
CA GLY A 91 -6.38 4.87 -4.47
C GLY A 91 -6.73 6.10 -3.62
N PHE A 92 -5.84 7.10 -3.56
CA PHE A 92 -6.09 8.40 -2.95
C PHE A 92 -6.67 9.45 -3.91
N ARG A 93 -6.84 9.10 -5.19
CA ARG A 93 -7.36 10.01 -6.24
C ARG A 93 -6.54 11.29 -6.34
N THR A 94 -5.22 11.15 -6.31
CA THR A 94 -4.27 12.26 -6.44
C THR A 94 -3.52 12.15 -7.76
N ASP A 95 -2.78 13.20 -8.12
CA ASP A 95 -1.81 13.17 -9.21
C ASP A 95 -0.41 13.48 -8.67
N ARG A 96 0.62 12.74 -9.11
CA ARG A 96 1.99 12.93 -8.61
C ARG A 96 2.64 14.24 -9.07
N SER A 97 2.19 14.80 -10.18
CA SER A 97 2.73 16.01 -10.78
C SER A 97 1.87 17.23 -10.46
N ALA A 98 0.55 17.13 -10.65
CA ALA A 98 -0.40 18.21 -10.43
C ALA A 98 -0.90 18.28 -8.97
N GLY A 99 -0.78 17.20 -8.19
CA GLY A 99 -1.25 17.15 -6.82
C GLY A 99 -2.77 16.98 -6.71
N ILE A 100 -3.38 17.78 -5.85
CA ILE A 100 -4.82 17.78 -5.55
C ILE A 100 -5.36 19.18 -5.85
N SER A 101 -6.56 19.27 -6.42
CA SER A 101 -7.21 20.55 -6.74
C SER A 101 -7.61 21.32 -5.48
N THR A 102 -7.38 22.63 -5.45
CA THR A 102 -7.79 23.52 -4.34
C THR A 102 -9.31 23.63 -4.19
N ASP A 103 -10.03 23.45 -5.29
CA ASP A 103 -11.50 23.55 -5.34
C ASP A 103 -12.21 22.21 -5.06
N GLU A 104 -11.46 21.17 -4.67
CA GLU A 104 -12.04 19.87 -4.30
C GLU A 104 -12.95 20.02 -3.07
N SER A 105 -14.19 19.54 -3.15
CA SER A 105 -15.10 19.45 -2.00
C SER A 105 -15.58 18.01 -1.86
N ILE A 106 -16.60 17.64 -2.62
CA ILE A 106 -17.17 16.30 -2.71
C ILE A 106 -16.57 15.58 -3.93
N LEU A 107 -16.24 14.31 -3.76
CA LEU A 107 -15.74 13.45 -4.82
C LEU A 107 -16.85 12.57 -5.38
N ASP A 108 -16.91 12.47 -6.70
CA ASP A 108 -17.88 11.61 -7.38
C ASP A 108 -17.36 10.17 -7.50
N GLY A 109 -18.25 9.20 -7.27
CA GLY A 109 -17.94 7.77 -7.35
C GLY A 109 -17.00 7.26 -6.25
N GLU A 110 -16.58 6.01 -6.41
CA GLU A 110 -15.72 5.27 -5.48
C GLU A 110 -14.56 4.61 -6.25
N VAL A 111 -13.41 4.48 -5.59
CA VAL A 111 -12.29 3.68 -6.10
C VAL A 111 -12.30 2.34 -5.40
N VAL A 112 -12.48 1.28 -6.18
CA VAL A 112 -12.46 -0.10 -5.66
C VAL A 112 -11.03 -0.53 -5.38
N PHE A 113 -10.79 -1.15 -4.22
CA PHE A 113 -9.47 -1.63 -3.78
C PHE A 113 -8.75 -2.47 -4.84
N HIS A 114 -9.41 -3.47 -5.41
CA HIS A 114 -8.78 -4.40 -6.37
C HIS A 114 -8.38 -3.74 -7.70
N ASN A 115 -8.87 -2.54 -8.02
CA ASN A 115 -8.45 -1.82 -9.22
C ASN A 115 -7.09 -1.14 -9.06
N VAL A 116 -6.67 -0.88 -7.82
CA VAL A 116 -5.43 -0.17 -7.52
C VAL A 116 -4.40 -1.05 -6.81
N ALA A 117 -4.84 -2.08 -6.10
CA ALA A 117 -3.98 -3.04 -5.41
C ALA A 117 -3.23 -3.94 -6.40
N SER A 118 -2.19 -4.62 -5.91
CA SER A 118 -1.51 -5.65 -6.69
C SER A 118 -2.44 -6.81 -7.02
N LYS A 119 -2.19 -7.45 -8.18
CA LYS A 119 -2.94 -8.65 -8.59
C LYS A 119 -2.75 -9.73 -7.51
N GLU A 120 -3.85 -10.38 -7.13
CA GLU A 120 -3.90 -11.46 -6.13
C GLU A 120 -3.72 -11.03 -4.67
N THR A 121 -3.67 -9.72 -4.38
CA THR A 121 -3.61 -9.23 -2.99
C THR A 121 -5.01 -9.23 -2.34
N PRO A 122 -5.22 -9.97 -1.23
CA PRO A 122 -6.45 -9.90 -0.46
C PRO A 122 -6.57 -8.59 0.33
N LYS A 123 -7.79 -8.07 0.49
CA LYS A 123 -8.04 -6.78 1.15
C LYS A 123 -7.64 -6.77 2.63
N TYR A 124 -7.76 -7.91 3.31
CA TYR A 124 -7.48 -8.08 4.74
C TYR A 124 -6.43 -9.16 5.01
N GLY A 125 -5.52 -9.40 4.04
CA GLY A 125 -4.43 -10.34 4.23
C GLY A 125 -4.92 -11.79 4.40
N THR A 126 -4.49 -12.46 5.48
CA THR A 126 -4.88 -13.84 5.80
C THR A 126 -6.37 -14.03 6.05
N ALA A 127 -7.11 -12.96 6.38
CA ALA A 127 -8.57 -12.98 6.47
C ALA A 127 -9.27 -12.92 5.11
N GLY A 128 -8.52 -12.79 4.00
CA GLY A 128 -9.06 -12.66 2.66
C GLY A 128 -9.76 -11.32 2.45
N ASP A 129 -10.92 -11.34 1.80
CA ASP A 129 -11.77 -10.15 1.61
C ASP A 129 -12.90 -10.05 2.65
N ALA A 130 -12.96 -10.98 3.60
CA ALA A 130 -13.93 -10.96 4.69
C ALA A 130 -13.55 -9.90 5.74
N ILE A 131 -14.55 -9.20 6.27
CA ILE A 131 -14.34 -8.17 7.29
C ILE A 131 -13.74 -8.84 8.54
N PRO A 132 -12.56 -8.40 9.02
CA PRO A 132 -11.95 -8.96 10.21
C PRO A 132 -12.82 -8.68 11.45
N GLU A 133 -13.11 -9.73 12.21
CA GLU A 133 -13.79 -9.61 13.49
C GLU A 133 -12.82 -9.01 14.52
N SER A 134 -13.25 -7.96 15.24
CA SER A 134 -12.43 -7.37 16.30
C SER A 134 -12.50 -8.22 17.56
N ASN A 135 -11.35 -8.62 18.09
CA ASN A 135 -11.30 -9.26 19.40
C ASN A 135 -11.33 -8.17 20.48
N ALA A 136 -12.49 -8.01 21.12
CA ALA A 136 -12.78 -6.90 22.05
C ALA A 136 -11.82 -6.81 23.25
N GLU A 137 -11.07 -7.87 23.56
CA GLU A 137 -10.14 -7.91 24.70
C GLU A 137 -8.80 -7.18 24.45
N ALA A 138 -8.42 -6.93 23.19
CA ALA A 138 -7.16 -6.26 22.84
C ALA A 138 -7.33 -4.80 22.37
N ALA A 139 -8.58 -4.34 22.19
CA ALA A 139 -8.87 -2.99 21.74
C ALA A 139 -8.61 -1.98 22.86
N VAL A 140 -7.62 -1.09 22.67
CA VAL A 140 -7.55 0.13 23.45
C VAL A 140 -8.80 0.93 23.09
N HIS A 141 -9.80 0.97 23.99
CA HIS A 141 -11.03 1.72 23.79
C HIS A 141 -10.75 3.22 23.81
N ILE A 142 -10.29 3.75 22.67
CA ILE A 142 -10.32 5.17 22.38
C ILE A 142 -11.75 5.44 21.89
N PRO A 143 -12.58 6.19 22.63
CA PRO A 143 -13.90 6.53 22.15
C PRO A 143 -13.78 7.16 20.76
N PRO A 144 -14.59 6.73 19.78
CA PRO A 144 -14.60 7.34 18.46
C PRO A 144 -14.78 8.85 18.64
N PRO A 145 -13.88 9.69 18.09
CA PRO A 145 -14.09 11.13 18.07
C PRO A 145 -15.42 11.40 17.37
N ASP A 146 -16.18 12.38 17.85
CA ASP A 146 -17.43 12.82 17.23
C ASP A 146 -17.28 12.88 15.72
N ASP A 147 -18.23 12.30 14.98
CA ASP A 147 -18.16 12.29 13.52
C ASP A 147 -18.11 13.73 13.01
N PRO A 148 -16.95 14.20 12.51
CA PRO A 148 -16.90 15.47 11.86
C PRO A 148 -17.80 15.35 10.65
N ASN A 149 -18.73 16.28 10.53
CA ASN A 149 -19.41 16.55 9.28
C ASN A 149 -18.64 17.71 8.61
N PRO A 150 -17.44 17.45 8.03
CA PRO A 150 -16.64 18.50 7.45
C PRO A 150 -17.43 19.14 6.31
N THR A 151 -17.56 20.46 6.37
CA THR A 151 -18.13 21.25 5.28
C THR A 151 -17.02 22.05 4.62
N GLY A 152 -17.13 22.29 3.32
CA GLY A 152 -16.17 23.09 2.55
C GLY A 152 -15.09 22.24 1.86
N PRO A 153 -13.87 22.77 1.66
CA PRO A 153 -12.88 22.11 0.83
C PRO A 153 -12.38 20.81 1.48
N PHE A 154 -12.19 19.80 0.63
CA PHE A 154 -11.72 18.46 0.96
C PHE A 154 -12.62 17.72 1.96
N CYS A 155 -13.96 17.92 1.90
CA CYS A 155 -14.87 17.34 2.90
C CYS A 155 -14.78 15.82 2.94
N ASP A 156 -14.75 15.14 1.80
CA ASP A 156 -14.67 13.68 1.77
C ASP A 156 -13.34 13.15 2.29
N ARG A 157 -12.22 13.82 1.98
CA ARG A 157 -10.90 13.48 2.52
C ARG A 157 -10.86 13.63 4.03
N LYS A 158 -11.32 14.77 4.56
CA LYS A 158 -11.38 15.03 6.01
C LYS A 158 -12.34 14.08 6.71
N LYS A 159 -13.44 13.69 6.05
CA LYS A 159 -14.38 12.72 6.61
C LYS A 159 -13.67 11.38 6.83
N ARG A 160 -12.86 10.92 5.87
CA ARG A 160 -12.16 9.64 5.97
C ARG A 160 -10.89 9.67 6.81
N PHE A 161 -10.01 10.65 6.57
CA PHE A 161 -8.65 10.71 7.12
C PHE A 161 -8.47 11.73 8.24
N ARG A 162 -9.55 12.45 8.59
CA ARG A 162 -9.54 13.53 9.57
C ARG A 162 -8.58 14.66 9.17
N ASP A 163 -8.43 15.64 10.06
CA ASP A 163 -7.51 16.76 9.86
C ASP A 163 -6.11 16.37 10.38
N ASN A 164 -5.05 16.72 9.66
CA ASN A 164 -3.67 16.44 10.05
C ASN A 164 -3.20 17.48 11.09
N ARG A 165 -3.88 17.50 12.23
CA ARG A 165 -3.57 18.39 13.35
C ARG A 165 -3.25 17.55 14.57
N LEU A 166 -2.22 17.97 15.29
CA LEU A 166 -1.89 17.36 16.57
C LEU A 166 -3.07 17.52 17.53
N PRO A 167 -3.40 16.47 18.30
CA PRO A 167 -4.45 16.56 19.29
C PRO A 167 -4.14 17.67 20.28
N GLU A 168 -5.18 18.40 20.67
CA GLU A 168 -5.05 19.42 21.72
C GLU A 168 -4.66 18.74 23.04
N LYS A 169 -3.83 19.44 23.84
CA LYS A 169 -3.42 18.92 25.15
C LYS A 169 -4.67 18.75 26.00
N SER A 170 -5.02 17.50 26.30
CA SER A 170 -6.14 17.22 27.22
C SER A 170 -5.85 17.87 28.59
N PRO A 171 -6.78 18.67 29.15
CA PRO A 171 -6.54 19.31 30.43
C PRO A 171 -6.43 18.25 31.54
N ASN A 172 -5.20 18.04 32.00
CA ASN A 172 -4.79 17.35 33.23
C ASN A 172 -5.77 16.28 33.75
N LEU A 173 -5.80 15.11 33.11
CA LEU A 173 -6.54 13.93 33.58
C LEU A 173 -6.25 13.58 35.07
N TYR A 174 -5.10 14.02 35.60
CA TYR A 174 -4.67 13.85 36.99
C TYR A 174 -5.71 14.26 38.05
N TRP A 175 -6.39 15.40 37.88
CA TRP A 175 -7.41 15.82 38.86
C TRP A 175 -8.72 15.01 38.76
N ARG A 176 -8.96 14.36 37.61
CA ARG A 176 -10.13 13.52 37.40
C ARG A 176 -9.98 12.13 38.03
N LEU A 177 -8.74 11.69 38.24
CA LEU A 177 -8.39 10.44 38.94
C LEU A 177 -8.30 10.61 40.46
N LEU A 178 -7.91 11.79 40.96
CA LEU A 178 -7.64 12.01 42.39
C LEU A 178 -8.80 12.65 43.17
N GLY A 179 -9.85 13.10 42.47
CA GLY A 179 -10.96 13.83 43.07
C GLY A 179 -10.57 15.25 43.49
N PRO A 180 -11.55 16.16 43.69
CA PRO A 180 -11.27 17.50 44.18
C PRO A 180 -10.69 17.44 45.61
N PRO A 181 -9.71 18.31 45.96
CA PRO A 181 -9.14 18.31 47.30
C PRO A 181 -10.24 18.62 48.33
N THR A 182 -10.43 17.72 49.29
CA THR A 182 -11.33 17.96 50.42
C THR A 182 -10.71 19.03 51.32
N THR A 183 -11.17 20.27 51.20
CA THR A 183 -10.87 21.30 52.20
C THR A 183 -11.58 20.94 53.50
N THR A 184 -10.86 20.32 54.43
CA THR A 184 -11.26 20.30 55.84
C THR A 184 -10.96 21.68 56.42
N ARG A 185 -12.02 22.45 56.68
CA ARG A 185 -11.95 23.74 57.36
C ARG A 185 -12.03 23.49 58.87
N SER A 186 -10.94 23.72 59.59
CA SER A 186 -10.93 23.79 61.06
C SER A 186 -11.59 25.06 61.58
#